data_AF-A0A9P5UBK8-F1
#
_entry.id   AF-A0A9P5UBK8-F1
#
_cell.length_a   1.000
_cell.length_b   1.000
_cell.length_c   1.000
_cell.angle_alpha   90.00
_cell.angle_beta   90.00
_cell.angle_gamma   90.00
#
_symmetry.space_group_name_H-M   'P 1'
#
loop_
_entity.id
_entity.type
_entity.pdbx_description
1 polymer ?
#
loop_
_entity_poly.entity_id
_entity_poly.type
_entity_poly.pdbx_seq_one_letter_code
_entity_poly.pdbx_strand_id
1 'polypeptide(L)'
;MIDDNPILLQSILRSDWERLLNVLMHKTYLDPPLDFKMVDWISVLKLSTLWEMDVIRAIAIKKIDRLNLDNPARKVNLAREYKIPDYCLPSLSQLIMRSASLSFQDLKWLGPECALNVASIRERINHDWKGSSKSTNVFLDQRRTLVCENVREDVDRAILSVFKGQEEYLY
;
A
#
# COMPACT_ATOMS: atom_id res chain seq x y z
N MET A 1 39.17 4.99 -22.09
CA MET A 1 38.32 6.21 -22.14
C MET A 1 37.37 6.10 -20.97
N ILE A 2 37.51 6.97 -19.98
CA ILE A 2 36.48 7.16 -18.97
C ILE A 2 35.63 8.30 -19.52
N ASP A 3 34.32 8.13 -19.53
CA ASP A 3 33.38 9.13 -20.02
C ASP A 3 33.50 10.39 -19.14
N ASP A 4 33.87 11.53 -19.75
CA ASP A 4 34.09 12.81 -19.05
C ASP A 4 32.77 13.46 -18.58
N ASN A 5 31.61 12.84 -18.85
CA ASN A 5 30.29 13.32 -18.42
C ASN A 5 29.52 12.25 -17.64
N PRO A 6 29.86 12.00 -16.35
CA PRO A 6 29.13 11.03 -15.55
C PRO A 6 27.69 11.48 -15.30
N ILE A 7 26.75 10.52 -15.37
CA ILE A 7 25.35 10.75 -14.99
C ILE A 7 25.27 10.89 -13.47
N LEU A 8 24.97 12.09 -12.98
CA LEU A 8 24.79 12.36 -11.55
C LEU A 8 23.35 12.04 -11.13
N LEU A 9 23.19 10.99 -10.33
CA LEU A 9 21.92 10.62 -9.71
C LEU A 9 21.66 11.47 -8.46
N GLN A 10 21.21 12.71 -8.68
CA GLN A 10 20.84 13.59 -7.57
C GLN A 10 19.62 13.02 -6.83
N SER A 11 19.63 13.10 -5.49
CA SER A 11 18.54 12.64 -4.60
C SER A 11 18.34 11.11 -4.50
N ILE A 12 19.26 10.29 -5.01
CA ILE A 12 19.24 8.84 -4.84
C ILE A 12 20.33 8.41 -3.85
N LEU A 13 19.95 7.66 -2.83
CA LEU A 13 20.91 7.07 -1.90
C LEU A 13 21.71 5.98 -2.62
N ARG A 14 23.03 5.95 -2.40
CA ARG A 14 23.91 4.89 -2.91
C ARG A 14 23.35 3.49 -2.63
N SER A 15 22.85 3.26 -1.42
CA SER A 15 22.27 1.97 -1.02
C SER A 15 21.05 1.58 -1.85
N ASP A 16 20.20 2.54 -2.23
CA ASP A 16 19.00 2.27 -3.01
C ASP A 16 19.40 1.83 -4.42
N TRP A 17 20.41 2.52 -4.99
CA TRP A 17 20.96 2.18 -6.28
C TRP A 17 21.64 0.80 -6.29
N GLU A 18 22.47 0.50 -5.27
CA GLU A 18 23.11 -0.82 -5.13
C GLU A 18 22.08 -1.94 -5.03
N ARG A 19 20.96 -1.73 -4.32
CA ARG A 19 19.86 -2.71 -4.24
C ARG A 19 19.21 -2.96 -5.59
N LEU A 20 18.92 -1.89 -6.35
CA LEU A 20 18.35 -2.02 -7.69
C LEU A 20 19.33 -2.70 -8.65
N LEU A 21 20.61 -2.31 -8.63
CA LEU A 21 21.65 -2.95 -9.43
C LEU A 21 21.76 -4.43 -9.11
N ASN A 22 21.72 -4.82 -7.85
CA ASN A 22 21.70 -6.23 -7.47
C ASN A 22 20.54 -6.93 -8.18
N VAL A 23 19.31 -6.42 -8.13
CA VAL A 23 18.17 -7.04 -8.83
C VAL A 23 18.41 -7.13 -10.35
N LEU A 24 18.91 -6.07 -10.98
CA LEU A 24 19.16 -6.02 -12.42
C LEU A 24 20.30 -6.94 -12.89
N MET A 25 21.30 -7.20 -12.06
CA MET A 25 22.45 -8.03 -12.44
C MET A 25 22.20 -9.53 -12.26
N HIS A 26 21.07 -9.92 -11.66
CA HIS A 26 20.72 -11.33 -11.54
C HIS A 26 20.14 -11.88 -12.83
N LYS A 27 20.80 -12.90 -13.39
CA LYS A 27 20.40 -13.60 -14.63
C LYS A 27 18.95 -14.08 -14.65
N THR A 28 18.39 -14.37 -13.48
CA THR A 28 17.03 -14.88 -13.35
C THR A 28 15.95 -13.81 -13.32
N TYR A 29 16.28 -12.50 -13.45
CA TYR A 29 15.45 -11.28 -13.48
C TYR A 29 14.09 -11.34 -12.76
N LEU A 30 13.22 -12.27 -13.14
CA LEU A 30 11.92 -12.64 -12.60
C LEU A 30 11.90 -13.13 -11.13
N ASP A 31 12.95 -13.80 -10.63
CA ASP A 31 13.00 -14.20 -9.21
C ASP A 31 14.45 -14.31 -8.69
N PRO A 32 15.09 -13.17 -8.37
CA PRO A 32 16.46 -13.20 -7.86
C PRO A 32 16.48 -13.80 -6.44
N PRO A 33 17.42 -14.71 -6.12
CA PRO A 33 17.57 -15.33 -4.80
C PRO A 33 18.26 -14.37 -3.82
N LEU A 34 17.68 -13.17 -3.68
CA LEU A 34 18.16 -12.13 -2.80
C LEU A 34 17.51 -12.27 -1.43
N ASP A 35 18.32 -12.32 -0.38
CA ASP A 35 17.88 -12.23 1.01
C ASP A 35 17.62 -10.76 1.41
N PHE A 36 16.76 -10.13 0.61
CA PHE A 36 16.39 -8.73 0.78
C PHE A 36 15.27 -8.62 1.81
N LYS A 37 15.48 -7.72 2.78
CA LYS A 37 14.46 -7.35 3.74
C LYS A 37 13.47 -6.41 3.09
N MET A 38 12.41 -6.15 3.82
CA MET A 38 11.33 -5.27 3.40
C MET A 38 11.82 -3.88 2.94
N VAL A 39 12.75 -3.27 3.67
CA VAL A 39 13.32 -1.96 3.34
C VAL A 39 14.08 -1.99 2.01
N ASP A 40 14.72 -3.11 1.71
CA ASP A 40 15.48 -3.27 0.48
C ASP A 40 14.53 -3.33 -0.72
N TRP A 41 13.44 -4.10 -0.63
CA TRP A 41 12.43 -4.16 -1.69
C TRP A 41 11.66 -2.86 -1.86
N ILE A 42 11.42 -2.08 -0.80
CA ILE A 42 10.84 -0.72 -0.92
C ILE A 42 11.80 0.19 -1.71
N SER A 43 13.11 0.07 -1.51
CA SER A 43 14.10 0.85 -2.26
C SER A 43 14.08 0.50 -3.75
N VAL A 44 14.01 -0.81 -4.06
CA VAL A 44 13.86 -1.30 -5.44
C VAL A 44 12.54 -0.82 -6.05
N LEU A 45 11.43 -0.88 -5.32
CA LEU A 45 10.13 -0.37 -5.76
C LEU A 45 10.18 1.13 -6.08
N LYS A 46 10.83 1.92 -5.22
CA LYS A 46 11.00 3.36 -5.41
C LYS A 46 11.73 3.68 -6.71
N LEU A 47 12.91 3.10 -6.93
CA LEU A 47 13.71 3.40 -8.13
C LEU A 47 13.09 2.80 -9.40
N SER A 48 12.51 1.61 -9.32
CA SER A 48 11.81 1.02 -10.47
C SER A 48 10.56 1.79 -10.87
N THR A 49 9.87 2.44 -9.91
CA THR A 49 8.76 3.35 -10.23
C THR A 49 9.27 4.67 -10.80
N LEU A 50 10.36 5.22 -10.25
CA LEU A 50 10.96 6.48 -10.73
C LEU A 50 11.47 6.39 -12.18
N TRP A 51 11.95 5.22 -12.59
CA TRP A 51 12.52 4.99 -13.91
C TRP A 51 11.68 4.07 -14.79
N GLU A 52 10.40 3.90 -14.46
CA GLU A 52 9.41 3.18 -15.30
C GLU A 52 9.86 1.76 -15.67
N MET A 53 10.52 1.07 -14.74
CA MET A 53 10.97 -0.32 -14.90
C MET A 53 9.85 -1.29 -14.49
N ASP A 54 8.82 -1.41 -15.32
CA ASP A 54 7.58 -2.14 -15.00
C ASP A 54 7.79 -3.58 -14.50
N VAL A 55 8.69 -4.32 -15.15
CA VAL A 55 9.00 -5.71 -14.78
C VAL A 55 9.58 -5.77 -13.37
N ILE A 56 10.56 -4.93 -13.07
CA ILE A 56 11.23 -4.87 -11.76
C ILE A 56 10.25 -4.38 -10.69
N ARG A 57 9.43 -3.39 -11.03
CA ARG A 57 8.36 -2.89 -10.18
C ARG A 57 7.39 -4.01 -9.79
N ALA A 58 6.94 -4.82 -10.74
CA ALA A 58 6.05 -5.96 -10.47
C ALA A 58 6.70 -7.02 -9.57
N ILE A 59 8.00 -7.31 -9.77
CA ILE A 59 8.76 -8.21 -8.90
C ILE A 59 8.83 -7.67 -7.47
N ALA A 60 9.16 -6.38 -7.31
CA ALA A 60 9.26 -5.76 -6.00
C ALA A 60 7.92 -5.81 -5.24
N ILE A 61 6.80 -5.53 -5.91
CA ILE A 61 5.45 -5.64 -5.34
C ILE A 61 5.19 -7.07 -4.86
N LYS A 62 5.44 -8.07 -5.72
CA LYS A 62 5.24 -9.49 -5.37
C LYS A 62 6.09 -9.92 -4.18
N LYS A 63 7.33 -9.43 -4.06
CA LYS A 63 8.22 -9.74 -2.95
C LYS A 63 7.79 -9.04 -1.66
N ILE A 64 7.35 -7.80 -1.74
CA ILE A 64 6.75 -7.05 -0.62
C ILE A 64 5.52 -7.78 -0.08
N ASP A 65 4.64 -8.26 -0.97
CA ASP A 65 3.47 -9.02 -0.56
C ASP A 65 3.82 -10.32 0.17
N ARG A 66 4.85 -11.03 -0.29
CA ARG A 66 5.34 -12.26 0.35
C ARG A 66 5.94 -12.03 1.73
N LEU A 67 6.60 -10.88 1.94
CA LEU A 67 7.21 -10.52 3.22
C LEU A 67 6.20 -10.06 4.27
N ASN A 68 4.94 -9.86 3.88
CA ASN A 68 3.80 -9.45 4.71
C ASN A 68 4.04 -8.16 5.51
N LEU A 69 3.40 -7.07 5.09
CA LEU A 69 3.45 -5.80 5.81
C LEU A 69 2.78 -5.91 7.18
N ASP A 70 3.56 -5.73 8.25
CA ASP A 70 3.06 -5.79 9.64
C ASP A 70 1.93 -4.78 9.93
N ASN A 71 1.91 -3.64 9.23
CA ASN A 71 0.92 -2.59 9.44
C ASN A 71 0.12 -2.30 8.15
N PRO A 72 -1.21 -2.52 8.14
CA PRO A 72 -2.07 -2.19 7.01
C PRO A 72 -2.08 -0.71 6.60
N ALA A 73 -1.99 0.23 7.54
CA ALA A 73 -1.88 1.67 7.23
C ALA A 73 -0.60 1.95 6.43
N ARG A 74 0.47 1.21 6.75
CA ARG A 74 1.72 1.26 6.00
C ARG A 74 1.53 0.88 4.54
N LYS A 75 0.75 -0.18 4.32
CA LYS A 75 0.42 -0.70 2.99
C LYS A 75 -0.45 0.26 2.19
N VAL A 76 -1.38 0.98 2.83
CA VAL A 76 -2.17 2.05 2.19
C VAL A 76 -1.28 3.22 1.73
N ASN A 77 -0.30 3.64 2.53
CA ASN A 77 0.63 4.68 2.07
C ASN A 77 1.46 4.23 0.86
N LEU A 78 1.97 2.98 0.87
CA LEU A 78 2.71 2.44 -0.28
C LEU A 78 1.83 2.38 -1.53
N ALA A 79 0.54 2.05 -1.36
CA ALA A 79 -0.44 2.07 -2.43
C ALA A 79 -0.58 3.47 -3.06
N ARG A 80 -0.61 4.52 -2.24
CA ARG A 80 -0.66 5.93 -2.67
C ARG A 80 0.65 6.38 -3.32
N GLU A 81 1.76 6.11 -2.66
CA GLU A 81 3.10 6.60 -3.05
C GLU A 81 3.56 5.98 -4.38
N TYR A 82 3.31 4.68 -4.58
CA TYR A 82 3.77 3.93 -5.76
C TYR A 82 2.64 3.51 -6.70
N LYS A 83 1.44 4.07 -6.54
CA LYS A 83 0.24 3.83 -7.36
C LYS A 83 -0.07 2.32 -7.50
N ILE A 84 -0.28 1.64 -6.36
CA ILE A 84 -0.60 0.21 -6.29
C ILE A 84 -2.05 0.05 -5.78
N PRO A 85 -3.07 0.15 -6.66
CA PRO A 85 -4.48 0.17 -6.24
C PRO A 85 -4.90 -1.11 -5.49
N ASP A 86 -4.33 -2.25 -5.87
CA ASP A 86 -4.61 -3.57 -5.28
C ASP A 86 -4.33 -3.63 -3.77
N TYR A 87 -3.50 -2.72 -3.25
CA TYR A 87 -3.18 -2.66 -1.83
C TYR A 87 -4.22 -1.91 -1.01
N CYS A 88 -4.99 -1.00 -1.61
CA CYS A 88 -5.89 -0.10 -0.87
C CYS A 88 -7.02 -0.84 -0.17
N LEU A 89 -7.90 -1.50 -0.93
CA LEU A 89 -9.12 -2.11 -0.40
C LEU A 89 -8.82 -3.21 0.63
N PRO A 90 -7.90 -4.16 0.39
CA PRO A 90 -7.56 -5.18 1.39
C PRO A 90 -6.97 -4.60 2.67
N SER A 91 -6.22 -3.50 2.58
CA SER A 91 -5.57 -2.89 3.74
C SER A 91 -6.52 -2.00 4.55
N LEU A 92 -7.38 -1.24 3.87
CA LEU A 92 -8.45 -0.47 4.53
C LEU A 92 -9.43 -1.39 5.23
N SER A 93 -9.82 -2.50 4.59
CA SER A 93 -10.67 -3.52 5.21
C SER A 93 -10.04 -4.09 6.49
N GLN A 94 -8.74 -4.40 6.47
CA GLN A 94 -8.02 -4.83 7.67
C GLN A 94 -8.00 -3.74 8.77
N LEU A 95 -7.82 -2.47 8.42
CA LEU A 95 -7.86 -1.37 9.40
C LEU A 95 -9.23 -1.18 10.03
N ILE A 96 -10.29 -1.33 9.24
CA ILE A 96 -11.67 -1.23 9.69
C ILE A 96 -12.00 -2.38 10.64
N MET A 97 -11.60 -3.61 10.32
CA MET A 97 -11.89 -4.78 11.14
C MET A 97 -10.94 -4.95 12.35
N ARG A 98 -9.81 -4.24 12.38
CA ARG A 98 -8.82 -4.36 13.46
C ARG A 98 -9.45 -3.95 14.79
N SER A 99 -9.35 -4.81 15.81
CA SER A 99 -9.84 -4.49 17.17
C SER A 99 -9.11 -3.32 17.81
N ALA A 100 -7.78 -3.25 17.64
CA ALA A 100 -6.96 -2.14 18.12
C ALA A 100 -7.34 -0.81 17.47
N SER A 101 -7.38 0.26 18.27
CA SER A 101 -7.64 1.64 17.84
C SER A 101 -6.60 2.12 16.81
N LEU A 102 -6.93 3.18 16.07
CA LEU A 102 -5.95 3.84 15.21
C LEU A 102 -4.89 4.52 16.08
N SER A 103 -3.63 4.23 15.78
CA SER A 103 -2.48 4.84 16.44
C SER A 103 -2.06 6.14 15.74
N PHE A 104 -1.25 6.94 16.42
CA PHE A 104 -0.62 8.11 15.78
C PHE A 104 0.24 7.73 14.58
N GLN A 105 0.84 6.53 14.60
CA GLN A 105 1.57 6.02 13.44
C GLN A 105 0.61 5.75 12.28
N ASP A 106 -0.56 5.14 12.51
CA ASP A 106 -1.53 4.94 11.43
C ASP A 106 -2.00 6.27 10.82
N LEU A 107 -2.20 7.29 11.67
CA LEU A 107 -2.53 8.64 11.23
C LEU A 107 -1.44 9.24 10.31
N LYS A 108 -0.15 9.05 10.64
CA LYS A 108 0.96 9.54 9.80
C LYS A 108 0.96 8.90 8.40
N TRP A 109 0.63 7.62 8.31
CA TRP A 109 0.68 6.87 7.04
C TRP A 109 -0.59 7.06 6.21
N LEU A 110 -1.76 7.13 6.84
CA LEU A 110 -3.03 7.36 6.15
C LEU A 110 -3.23 8.82 5.76
N GLY A 111 -2.73 9.74 6.58
CA GLY A 111 -3.15 11.13 6.57
C GLY A 111 -4.49 11.34 7.32
N PRO A 112 -4.82 12.58 7.67
CA PRO A 112 -5.95 12.90 8.54
C PRO A 112 -7.31 12.52 7.92
N GLU A 113 -7.54 12.83 6.65
CA GLU A 113 -8.82 12.57 5.98
C GLU A 113 -9.14 11.07 5.92
N CYS A 114 -8.19 10.27 5.42
CA CYS A 114 -8.36 8.82 5.35
C CYS A 114 -8.48 8.17 6.73
N ALA A 115 -7.73 8.64 7.73
CA ALA A 115 -7.82 8.13 9.10
C ALA A 115 -9.20 8.42 9.73
N LEU A 116 -9.75 9.62 9.51
CA LEU A 116 -11.09 9.99 9.97
C LEU A 116 -12.15 9.12 9.30
N ASN A 117 -12.08 8.92 7.99
CA ASN A 117 -13.01 8.04 7.27
C ASN A 117 -13.01 6.62 7.85
N VAL A 118 -11.81 6.05 8.08
CA VAL A 118 -11.67 4.73 8.71
C VAL A 118 -12.28 4.71 10.12
N ALA A 119 -12.02 5.75 10.94
CA ALA A 119 -12.58 5.85 12.28
C ALA A 119 -14.12 5.92 12.27
N SER A 120 -14.70 6.76 11.42
CA SER A 120 -16.15 6.90 11.27
C SER A 120 -16.81 5.58 10.84
N ILE A 121 -16.21 4.86 9.90
CA ILE A 121 -16.72 3.54 9.48
C ILE A 121 -16.72 2.56 10.66
N ARG A 122 -15.63 2.54 11.44
CA ARG A 122 -15.49 1.66 12.61
C ARG A 122 -16.54 1.96 13.69
N GLU A 123 -16.81 3.23 13.93
CA GLU A 123 -17.83 3.67 14.89
C GLU A 123 -19.23 3.24 14.47
N ARG A 124 -19.57 3.39 13.18
CA ARG A 124 -20.87 2.95 12.64
C ARG A 124 -21.07 1.44 12.81
N ILE A 125 -20.07 0.65 12.44
CA ILE A 125 -20.12 -0.83 12.60
C ILE A 125 -20.33 -1.21 14.07
N ASN A 126 -19.63 -0.55 14.99
CA ASN A 126 -19.77 -0.81 16.43
C ASN A 126 -21.11 -0.33 17.00
N HIS A 127 -21.70 0.74 16.46
CA HIS A 127 -22.99 1.26 16.90
C HIS A 127 -24.15 0.38 16.43
N ASP A 128 -24.12 -0.07 15.17
CA ASP A 128 -25.12 -0.99 14.62
C ASP A 128 -25.18 -2.31 15.41
N TRP A 129 -24.04 -2.76 15.95
CA TRP A 129 -23.96 -3.94 16.82
C TRP A 129 -24.74 -3.79 18.13
N LYS A 130 -24.75 -2.60 18.74
CA LYS A 130 -25.41 -2.38 20.04
C LYS A 130 -26.94 -2.23 19.93
N GLY A 131 -27.46 -1.99 18.72
CA GLY A 131 -28.89 -1.73 18.47
C GLY A 131 -29.69 -2.91 17.91
N SER A 132 -29.06 -4.00 17.46
CA SER A 132 -29.75 -5.07 16.74
C SER A 132 -29.71 -6.42 17.47
N SER A 133 -30.84 -6.84 18.04
CA SER A 133 -31.10 -8.24 18.43
C SER A 133 -31.27 -9.18 17.22
N LYS A 134 -31.07 -8.70 15.99
CA LYS A 134 -31.00 -9.55 14.80
C LYS A 134 -29.59 -9.53 14.25
N SER A 135 -29.01 -10.73 14.23
CA SER A 135 -27.73 -11.08 13.61
C SER A 135 -27.58 -10.41 12.24
N THR A 136 -26.94 -9.24 12.21
CA THR A 136 -26.40 -8.67 10.98
C THR A 136 -25.15 -9.47 10.71
N ASN A 137 -25.33 -10.52 9.94
CA ASN A 137 -24.30 -11.37 9.39
C ASN A 137 -23.30 -10.51 8.59
N VAL A 138 -22.30 -9.93 9.27
CA VAL A 138 -21.08 -9.41 8.64
C VAL A 138 -20.34 -10.63 8.10
N PHE A 139 -20.82 -11.14 6.96
CA PHE A 139 -20.18 -12.23 6.26
C PHE A 139 -19.15 -11.64 5.32
N LEU A 140 -17.90 -12.08 5.52
CA LEU A 140 -16.88 -11.97 4.50
C LEU A 140 -17.27 -12.92 3.36
N ASP A 141 -17.76 -12.39 2.25
CA ASP A 141 -17.77 -13.16 1.01
C ASP A 141 -16.32 -13.53 0.63
N GLN A 142 -16.14 -14.63 -0.10
CA GLN A 142 -14.85 -15.12 -0.59
C GLN A 142 -14.05 -14.06 -1.39
N ARG A 143 -14.68 -12.93 -1.75
CA ARG A 143 -14.09 -11.74 -2.41
C ARG A 143 -13.61 -10.61 -1.49
N ARG A 144 -13.62 -10.76 -0.15
CA ARG A 144 -13.13 -9.73 0.82
C ARG A 144 -13.75 -8.33 0.63
N THR A 145 -15.00 -8.24 0.21
CA THR A 145 -15.72 -6.96 0.14
C THR A 145 -16.55 -6.79 1.41
N LEU A 146 -16.55 -5.58 1.99
CA LEU A 146 -17.41 -5.24 3.14
C LEU A 146 -18.86 -5.24 2.66
N VAL A 147 -19.64 -6.28 3.02
CA VAL A 147 -21.07 -6.36 2.68
C VAL A 147 -21.90 -5.90 3.88
N CYS A 148 -21.86 -4.58 4.10
CA CYS A 148 -23.03 -3.85 4.59
C CYS A 148 -23.30 -2.82 3.50
N GLU A 149 -24.40 -2.91 2.75
CA GLU A 149 -24.73 -1.92 1.70
C GLU A 149 -24.61 -0.48 2.24
N ASN A 150 -24.94 -0.28 3.52
CA ASN A 150 -24.88 0.98 4.25
C ASN A 150 -23.47 1.58 4.45
N VAL A 151 -22.39 0.82 4.20
CA VAL A 151 -20.99 1.23 4.47
C VAL A 151 -20.17 1.32 3.18
N ARG A 152 -20.70 0.81 2.05
CA ARG A 152 -19.98 0.79 0.77
C ARG A 152 -19.55 2.19 0.32
N GLU A 153 -20.46 3.16 0.37
CA GLU A 153 -20.16 4.54 0.01
C GLU A 153 -19.06 5.17 0.88
N ASP A 154 -18.98 4.80 2.16
CA ASP A 154 -17.94 5.30 3.05
C ASP A 154 -16.58 4.68 2.71
N VAL A 155 -16.56 3.40 2.35
CA VAL A 155 -15.35 2.70 1.90
C VAL A 155 -14.86 3.31 0.59
N ASP A 156 -15.76 3.60 -0.34
CA ASP A 156 -15.43 4.28 -1.60
C ASP A 156 -14.88 5.68 -1.33
N ARG A 157 -15.50 6.45 -0.42
CA ARG A 157 -14.95 7.75 0.05
C ARG A 157 -13.57 7.60 0.68
N ALA A 158 -13.34 6.56 1.48
CA ALA A 158 -12.03 6.29 2.06
C ALA A 158 -11.00 5.99 0.96
N ILE A 159 -11.33 5.16 -0.04
CA ILE A 159 -10.46 4.87 -1.19
C ILE A 159 -10.16 6.14 -1.98
N LEU A 160 -11.17 6.96 -2.29
CA LEU A 160 -10.97 8.23 -2.99
C LEU A 160 -10.07 9.17 -2.20
N SER A 161 -10.23 9.25 -0.87
CA SER A 161 -9.35 10.06 -0.02
C SER A 161 -7.89 9.57 -0.02
N VAL A 162 -7.63 8.31 -0.37
CA VAL A 162 -6.26 7.80 -0.54
C VAL A 162 -5.60 8.35 -1.81
N PHE A 163 -6.35 8.60 -2.88
CA PHE A 163 -5.79 9.05 -4.17
C PHE A 163 -6.06 10.52 -4.50
N LYS A 164 -6.78 11.23 -3.63
CA LYS A 164 -7.10 12.66 -3.78
C LYS A 164 -5.84 13.49 -4.01
N GLY A 165 -5.80 14.26 -5.08
CA GLY A 165 -4.64 15.06 -5.50
C GLY A 165 -3.67 14.38 -6.47
N GLN A 166 -3.96 13.15 -6.92
CA GLN A 166 -3.22 12.46 -8.00
C GLN A 166 -3.96 12.43 -9.34
N GLU A 167 -4.98 13.29 -9.52
CA GLU A 167 -5.91 13.30 -10.66
C GLU A 167 -5.28 13.67 -12.03
N GLU A 168 -4.00 14.06 -12.10
CA GLU A 168 -3.38 14.50 -13.37
C GLU A 168 -2.80 13.39 -14.27
N TYR A 169 -2.78 12.11 -13.87
CA TYR A 169 -2.15 11.06 -14.69
C TYR A 169 -2.88 9.71 -14.63
N LEU A 170 -4.19 9.72 -14.86
CA LEU A 170 -4.98 8.54 -15.22
C LEU A 170 -5.46 8.70 -16.67
N TYR A 171 -4.53 8.56 -17.62
CA TYR A 171 -4.79 8.26 -19.02
C TYR A 171 -3.88 7.11 -19.44
#